data_AF-A0A2D4NSX7-F1
#
_entry.id   AF-A0A2D4NSX7-F1
#
_cell.length_a   1.000
_cell.length_b   1.000
_cell.length_c   1.000
_cell.angle_alpha   90.00
_cell.angle_beta   90.00
_cell.angle_gamma   90.00
#
_symmetry.space_group_name_H-M   'P 1'
#
loop_
_entity.id
_entity.type
_entity.pdbx_description
1 polymer ?
#
loop_
_entity_poly.entity_id
_entity_poly.type
_entity_poly.pdbx_seq_one_letter_code
_entity_poly.pdbx_strand_id
1 'polypeptide(L)'
;HGEAIAEHNYKLSEQKEQLIEMCHLLRHISGTEPLEITCLHAEDTFHVTGPQIISAAETLTLHPSSKIAKENLDVFCEAWESQLNDMSLLLREISDVFEGRRGEKRAYLSLPKPGKHNANLKALKPARLDNEEPTTFGKSGLELHKLTTRVDSEMEKWEDPENEIIRYGQGLSSMAYSMYLFTRGEGLLKITQDLFHQAEAFATEGLKLTSALHIFSNQLE
;
A
#
# COMPACT_ATOMS: atom_id res chain seq x y z
N HIS A 1 -21.74 26.71 26.09
CA HIS A 1 -21.20 27.10 24.77
C HIS A 1 -19.67 27.00 24.75
N GLY A 2 -18.95 27.56 25.73
CA GLY A 2 -17.48 27.39 25.83
C GLY A 2 -17.00 25.93 26.01
N GLU A 3 -17.69 25.13 26.82
CA GLU A 3 -17.31 23.71 27.04
C GLU A 3 -17.41 22.85 25.76
N ALA A 4 -18.49 23.01 24.99
CA ALA A 4 -18.67 22.30 23.72
C ALA A 4 -17.59 22.66 22.69
N ILE A 5 -17.16 23.92 22.66
CA ILE A 5 -16.09 24.36 21.74
C ILE A 5 -14.74 23.79 22.17
N ALA A 6 -14.44 23.77 23.47
CA ALA A 6 -13.22 23.16 23.98
C ALA A 6 -13.17 21.65 23.67
N GLU A 7 -14.30 20.96 23.77
CA GLU A 7 -14.44 19.55 23.38
C GLU A 7 -14.21 19.35 21.87
N HIS A 8 -14.79 20.21 21.02
CA HIS A 8 -14.56 20.16 19.58
C HIS A 8 -13.10 20.43 19.20
N ASN A 9 -12.44 21.40 19.82
CA ASN A 9 -11.03 21.69 19.59
C ASN A 9 -10.13 20.53 20.03
N TYR A 10 -10.44 19.92 21.17
CA TYR A 10 -9.73 18.73 21.64
C TYR A 10 -9.85 17.58 20.63
N LYS A 11 -11.07 17.30 20.16
CA LYS A 11 -11.32 16.26 19.17
C LYS A 11 -10.64 16.54 17.83
N LEU A 12 -10.65 17.79 17.36
CA LEU A 12 -9.95 18.19 16.15
C LEU A 12 -8.44 18.00 16.29
N SER A 13 -7.87 18.30 17.46
CA SER A 13 -6.47 18.04 17.74
C SER A 13 -6.14 16.56 17.73
N GLU A 14 -6.99 15.71 18.31
CA GLU A 14 -6.82 14.24 18.28
C GLU A 14 -6.88 13.72 16.83
N GLN A 15 -7.86 14.15 16.05
CA GLN A 15 -8.00 13.76 14.65
C GLN A 15 -6.79 14.20 13.81
N LYS A 16 -6.24 15.39 14.07
CA LYS A 16 -5.01 15.86 13.43
C LYS A 16 -3.84 14.91 13.71
N GLU A 17 -3.62 14.51 14.97
CA GLU A 17 -2.55 13.56 15.31
C GLU A 17 -2.77 12.19 14.63
N GLN A 18 -4.01 11.70 14.58
CA GLN A 18 -4.34 10.44 13.89
C GLN A 18 -4.05 10.51 12.39
N LEU A 19 -4.31 11.65 11.74
CA LEU A 19 -4.02 11.84 10.31
C LEU A 19 -2.52 11.91 10.03
N ILE A 20 -1.75 12.57 10.91
CA ILE A 20 -0.29 12.61 10.84
C ILE A 20 0.28 11.19 10.96
N GLU A 21 -0.18 10.41 11.95
CA GLU A 21 0.24 9.02 12.10
C GLU A 21 -0.15 8.17 10.88
N MET A 22 -1.33 8.41 10.29
CA MET A 22 -1.73 7.74 9.06
C MET A 22 -0.76 8.05 7.90
N CYS A 23 -0.37 9.33 7.70
CA CYS A 23 0.65 9.68 6.71
C CYS A 23 1.98 8.96 6.97
N HIS A 24 2.40 8.91 8.24
CA HIS A 24 3.62 8.26 8.68
C HIS A 24 3.61 6.75 8.35
N LEU A 25 2.51 6.06 8.65
CA LEU A 25 2.33 4.64 8.29
C LEU A 25 2.28 4.43 6.78
N LEU A 26 1.55 5.29 6.05
CA LEU A 26 1.45 5.21 4.59
C LEU A 26 2.80 5.38 3.92
N ARG A 27 3.66 6.26 4.43
CA ARG A 27 5.04 6.43 3.95
C ARG A 27 5.77 5.10 3.91
N HIS A 28 5.68 4.30 4.97
CA HIS A 28 6.33 3.00 5.10
C HIS A 28 5.79 1.91 4.16
N ILE A 29 4.51 1.99 3.79
CA ILE A 29 3.86 0.98 2.93
C ILE A 29 3.58 1.48 1.51
N SER A 30 3.96 2.71 1.19
CA SER A 30 3.65 3.40 -0.07
C SER A 30 4.13 2.66 -1.33
N GLY A 31 5.15 1.82 -1.20
CA GLY A 31 5.62 0.89 -2.22
C GLY A 31 6.39 1.50 -3.39
N THR A 32 6.50 2.84 -3.45
CA THR A 32 7.32 3.57 -4.42
C THR A 32 7.85 4.86 -3.81
N GLU A 33 9.09 5.23 -4.13
CA GLU A 33 9.73 6.47 -3.68
C GLU A 33 8.90 7.74 -3.98
N PRO A 34 8.25 7.90 -5.15
CA PRO A 34 7.38 9.07 -5.37
C PRO A 34 6.20 9.13 -4.40
N LEU A 35 5.55 8.00 -4.10
CA LEU A 35 4.44 7.96 -3.15
C LEU A 35 4.92 8.17 -1.72
N GLU A 36 6.11 7.68 -1.37
CA GLU A 36 6.76 7.93 -0.09
C GLU A 36 6.97 9.44 0.14
N ILE A 37 7.50 10.13 -0.86
CA ILE A 37 7.69 11.60 -0.84
C ILE A 37 6.33 12.31 -0.71
N THR A 38 5.30 11.86 -1.42
CA THR A 38 3.95 12.44 -1.29
C THR A 38 3.38 12.24 0.11
N CYS A 39 3.57 11.08 0.74
CA CYS A 39 3.16 10.83 2.12
C CYS A 39 3.86 11.80 3.09
N LEU A 40 5.16 12.02 2.90
CA LEU A 40 5.92 12.97 3.71
C LEU A 40 5.38 14.40 3.57
N HIS A 41 5.12 14.86 2.35
CA HIS A 41 4.52 16.19 2.14
C HIS A 41 3.12 16.31 2.75
N ALA A 42 2.31 15.24 2.69
CA ALA A 42 0.99 15.22 3.31
C ALA A 42 1.08 15.32 4.84
N GLU A 43 2.03 14.62 5.45
CA GLU A 43 2.37 14.70 6.88
C GLU A 43 2.74 16.14 7.28
N ASP A 44 3.71 16.75 6.59
CA ASP A 44 4.16 18.13 6.82
C ASP A 44 3.02 19.13 6.69
N THR A 45 2.13 18.93 5.73
CA THR A 45 0.98 19.81 5.50
C THR A 45 0.00 19.75 6.67
N PHE A 46 -0.28 18.59 7.25
CA PHE A 46 -1.12 18.48 8.45
C PHE A 46 -0.45 19.10 9.68
N HIS A 47 0.86 18.97 9.82
CA HIS A 47 1.61 19.65 10.88
C HIS A 47 1.47 21.17 10.82
N VAL A 48 1.43 21.75 9.62
CA VAL A 48 1.29 23.20 9.41
C VAL A 48 -0.16 23.67 9.50
N THR A 49 -1.08 23.01 8.80
CA THR A 49 -2.48 23.45 8.66
C THR A 49 -3.35 23.10 9.88
N GLY A 50 -3.07 21.99 10.56
CA GLY A 50 -3.84 21.52 11.73
C GLY A 50 -3.90 22.54 12.87
N PRO A 51 -2.78 23.14 13.30
CA PRO A 51 -2.82 24.22 14.30
C PRO A 51 -3.60 25.45 13.82
N GLN A 52 -3.55 25.78 12.53
CA GLN A 52 -4.20 26.98 11.98
C GLN A 52 -5.72 26.90 12.05
N ILE A 53 -6.31 25.76 11.72
CA ILE A 53 -7.77 25.56 11.82
C ILE A 53 -8.25 25.63 13.29
N ILE A 54 -7.47 25.09 14.24
CA ILE A 54 -7.77 25.20 15.67
C ILE A 54 -7.72 26.66 16.11
N SER A 55 -6.66 27.39 15.75
CA SER A 55 -6.52 28.82 16.09
C SER A 55 -7.63 29.69 15.46
N ALA A 56 -8.08 29.35 14.24
CA ALA A 56 -9.19 30.04 13.60
C ALA A 56 -10.51 29.82 14.34
N ALA A 57 -10.78 28.58 14.78
CA ALA A 57 -11.96 28.24 15.57
C ALA A 57 -11.96 28.96 16.94
N GLU A 58 -10.81 29.00 17.62
CA GLU A 58 -10.63 29.75 18.87
C GLU A 58 -10.86 31.26 18.68
N THR A 59 -10.33 31.82 17.58
CA THR A 59 -10.52 33.24 17.25
C THR A 59 -11.99 33.58 17.05
N LEU A 60 -12.74 32.73 16.33
CA LEU A 60 -14.18 32.92 16.15
C LEU A 60 -14.95 32.80 17.48
N THR A 61 -14.49 31.94 18.38
CA THR A 61 -15.09 31.78 19.72
C THR A 61 -14.92 33.03 20.57
N LEU A 62 -13.77 33.69 20.48
CA LEU A 62 -13.51 34.98 21.15
C LEU A 62 -14.30 36.13 20.51
N HIS A 63 -14.62 36.03 19.22
CA HIS A 63 -15.25 37.09 18.43
C HIS A 63 -16.43 36.60 17.57
N PRO A 64 -17.53 36.11 18.17
CA PRO A 64 -18.59 35.37 17.46
C PRO A 64 -19.39 36.22 16.45
N SER A 65 -19.40 37.53 16.60
CA SER A 65 -20.05 38.47 15.66
C SER A 65 -19.12 38.97 14.55
N SER A 66 -17.83 38.62 14.58
CA SER A 66 -16.85 39.10 13.61
C SER A 66 -17.02 38.37 12.28
N LYS A 67 -17.29 39.12 11.21
CA LYS A 67 -17.34 38.57 9.84
C LYS A 67 -15.97 38.02 9.41
N ILE A 68 -14.90 38.73 9.76
CA ILE A 68 -13.52 38.35 9.41
C ILE A 68 -13.13 37.03 10.08
N ALA A 69 -13.53 36.83 11.36
CA ALA A 69 -13.23 35.58 12.06
C ALA A 69 -13.96 34.38 11.46
N LYS A 70 -15.20 34.58 10.96
CA LYS A 70 -15.95 33.55 10.22
C LYS A 70 -15.28 33.21 8.90
N GLU A 71 -15.01 34.23 8.07
CA GLU A 71 -14.34 34.04 6.77
C GLU A 71 -12.96 33.38 6.93
N ASN A 72 -12.21 33.71 7.98
CA ASN A 72 -10.93 33.08 8.28
C ASN A 72 -11.09 31.57 8.61
N LEU A 73 -12.09 31.22 9.44
CA LEU A 73 -12.37 29.80 9.73
C LEU A 73 -12.80 29.06 8.47
N ASP A 74 -13.66 29.65 7.65
CA ASP A 74 -14.15 29.03 6.40
C ASP A 74 -12.98 28.65 5.47
N VAL A 75 -12.01 29.55 5.28
CA VAL A 75 -10.81 29.29 4.46
C VAL A 75 -9.98 28.12 5.01
N PHE A 76 -9.81 28.03 6.34
CA PHE A 76 -9.06 26.93 6.93
C PHE A 76 -9.84 25.61 6.92
N CYS A 77 -11.17 25.65 6.99
CA CYS A 77 -12.01 24.48 6.75
C CYS A 77 -11.86 23.96 5.31
N GLU A 78 -11.93 24.85 4.30
CA GLU A 78 -11.72 24.46 2.90
C GLU A 78 -10.32 23.84 2.68
N ALA A 79 -9.28 24.43 3.27
CA ALA A 79 -7.92 23.89 3.19
C ALA A 79 -7.81 22.51 3.86
N TRP A 80 -8.43 22.32 5.02
CA TRP A 80 -8.46 21.04 5.72
C TRP A 80 -9.21 19.96 4.94
N GLU A 81 -10.37 20.29 4.37
CA GLU A 81 -11.14 19.39 3.51
C GLU A 81 -10.36 18.99 2.25
N SER A 82 -9.66 19.95 1.62
CA SER A 82 -8.78 19.66 0.48
C SER A 82 -7.70 18.64 0.87
N GLN A 83 -7.06 18.82 2.03
CA GLN A 83 -6.02 17.91 2.50
C GLN A 83 -6.55 16.50 2.79
N LEU A 84 -7.77 16.37 3.31
CA LEU A 84 -8.43 15.07 3.51
C LEU A 84 -8.75 14.38 2.17
N ASN A 85 -9.13 15.15 1.15
CA ASN A 85 -9.34 14.63 -0.20
C ASN A 85 -8.02 14.13 -0.81
N ASP A 86 -6.94 14.89 -0.67
CA ASP A 86 -5.61 14.49 -1.15
C ASP A 86 -5.12 13.21 -0.46
N MET A 87 -5.39 13.05 0.84
CA MET A 87 -5.12 11.80 1.57
C MET A 87 -5.92 10.61 1.04
N SER A 88 -7.20 10.83 0.70
CA SER A 88 -8.05 9.78 0.13
C SER A 88 -7.54 9.35 -1.26
N LEU A 89 -7.04 10.30 -2.06
CA LEU A 89 -6.39 10.01 -3.34
C LEU A 89 -5.09 9.23 -3.14
N LEU A 90 -4.26 9.65 -2.18
CA LEU A 90 -3.01 8.98 -1.84
C LEU A 90 -3.23 7.53 -1.42
N LEU A 91 -4.22 7.27 -0.55
CA LEU A 91 -4.61 5.91 -0.15
C LEU A 91 -5.00 5.03 -1.35
N ARG A 92 -5.75 5.60 -2.30
CA ARG A 92 -6.14 4.91 -3.53
C ARG A 92 -4.93 4.61 -4.41
N GLU A 93 -4.03 5.57 -4.59
CA GLU A 93 -2.82 5.37 -5.40
C GLU A 93 -1.88 4.32 -4.81
N ILE A 94 -1.74 4.29 -3.48
CA ILE A 94 -1.00 3.24 -2.77
C ILE A 94 -1.69 1.90 -3.02
N SER A 95 -3.01 1.81 -2.82
CA SER A 95 -3.77 0.57 -3.08
C SER A 95 -3.58 0.06 -4.52
N ASP A 96 -3.60 0.97 -5.50
CA ASP A 96 -3.35 0.63 -6.91
C ASP A 96 -1.94 0.07 -7.17
N VAL A 97 -0.94 0.39 -6.35
CA VAL A 97 0.39 -0.26 -6.40
C VAL A 97 0.27 -1.73 -5.99
N PHE A 98 -0.40 -2.02 -4.87
CA PHE A 98 -0.58 -3.38 -4.37
C PHE A 98 -1.43 -4.23 -5.31
N GLU A 99 -2.38 -3.61 -6.01
CA GLU A 99 -3.29 -4.29 -6.91
C GLU A 99 -2.76 -4.39 -8.35
N GLY A 100 -1.62 -3.76 -8.67
CA GLY A 100 -1.07 -3.76 -10.03
C GLY A 100 -1.93 -2.98 -11.04
N ARG A 101 -2.63 -1.95 -10.56
CA ARG A 101 -3.48 -1.06 -11.39
C ARG A 101 -2.77 0.21 -11.83
N ARG A 102 -1.55 0.48 -11.34
CA ARG A 102 -0.80 1.68 -11.71
C ARG A 102 -0.40 1.63 -13.19
N GLY A 103 -1.14 2.37 -14.01
CA GLY A 103 -1.21 2.27 -15.48
C GLY A 103 0.01 2.70 -16.30
N GLU A 104 1.24 2.53 -15.83
CA GLU A 104 2.41 2.70 -16.70
C GLU A 104 2.92 1.34 -17.15
N LYS A 105 2.68 1.02 -18.43
CA LYS A 105 3.36 -0.08 -19.15
C LYS A 105 4.87 0.18 -19.16
N ARG A 106 5.56 -0.15 -18.07
CA ARG A 106 7.01 -0.33 -18.11
C ARG A 106 7.25 -1.56 -18.97
N ALA A 107 7.83 -1.35 -20.14
CA ALA A 107 8.26 -2.44 -21.01
C ALA A 107 9.05 -3.45 -20.17
N TYR A 108 8.64 -4.72 -20.19
CA TYR A 108 9.26 -5.84 -19.49
C TYR A 108 10.79 -5.72 -19.51
N LEU A 109 11.40 -5.42 -18.36
CA LEU A 109 12.86 -5.40 -18.20
C LEU A 109 13.27 -6.76 -17.65
N SER A 110 14.10 -7.49 -18.39
CA SER A 110 14.63 -8.78 -17.97
C SER A 110 15.32 -8.69 -16.61
N LEU A 111 15.22 -9.76 -15.82
CA LEU A 111 16.14 -10.01 -14.71
C LEU A 111 17.59 -9.87 -15.20
N PRO A 112 18.50 -9.21 -14.45
CA PRO A 112 19.92 -9.19 -14.79
C PRO A 112 20.41 -10.63 -14.94
N LYS A 113 20.83 -11.02 -16.16
CA LYS A 113 21.35 -12.37 -16.39
C LYS A 113 22.61 -12.57 -15.53
N PRO A 114 22.78 -13.73 -14.85
CA PRO A 114 24.06 -14.09 -14.23
C PRO A 114 25.11 -14.30 -15.32
N GLY A 115 25.78 -13.22 -15.72
CA GLY A 115 26.82 -13.20 -16.73
C GLY A 115 28.19 -13.35 -16.10
N LYS A 116 28.79 -14.53 -16.28
CA LYS A 116 30.20 -14.92 -16.12
C LYS A 116 31.18 -13.79 -15.79
N HIS A 117 31.91 -13.96 -14.68
CA HIS A 117 33.07 -13.17 -14.28
C HIS A 117 33.95 -12.80 -15.48
N ASN A 118 33.93 -11.52 -15.85
CA ASN A 118 35.03 -10.87 -16.54
C ASN A 118 35.11 -9.45 -15.99
N ALA A 119 36.22 -9.14 -15.36
CA ALA A 119 36.49 -7.86 -14.72
C ALA A 119 36.48 -6.72 -15.75
N ASN A 120 35.41 -5.91 -15.75
CA ASN A 120 35.45 -4.48 -16.07
C ASN A 120 34.10 -3.85 -15.67
N LEU A 121 34.14 -3.01 -14.64
CA LEU A 121 32.99 -2.27 -14.10
C LEU A 121 32.56 -1.16 -15.08
N LYS A 122 31.75 -1.51 -16.07
CA LYS A 122 30.87 -0.55 -16.75
C LYS A 122 29.44 -1.05 -16.58
N ALA A 123 28.58 -0.18 -16.05
CA ALA A 123 27.19 -0.45 -15.71
C ALA A 123 26.49 -1.31 -16.77
N LEU A 124 26.13 -2.54 -16.40
CA LEU A 124 25.29 -3.41 -17.21
C LEU A 124 23.94 -2.72 -17.38
N LYS A 125 23.68 -2.19 -18.58
CA LYS A 125 22.35 -1.70 -18.93
C LYS A 125 21.43 -2.90 -19.14
N PRO A 126 20.18 -2.87 -18.62
CA PRO A 126 19.19 -3.90 -18.90
C PRO A 126 18.98 -4.04 -20.41
N ALA A 127 19.22 -5.24 -20.95
CA ALA A 127 18.93 -5.55 -22.34
C ALA A 127 17.42 -5.80 -22.50
N ARG A 128 16.82 -5.28 -23.58
CA ARG A 128 15.44 -5.61 -23.98
C ARG A 128 15.39 -7.06 -24.45
N LEU A 129 14.34 -7.78 -24.03
CA LEU A 129 14.07 -9.15 -24.46
C LEU A 129 13.68 -9.18 -25.94
N ASP A 130 14.05 -10.27 -26.62
CA ASP A 130 13.51 -10.60 -27.93
C ASP A 130 12.02 -10.97 -27.78
N ASN A 131 11.19 -10.69 -28.78
CA ASN A 131 9.73 -10.64 -28.61
C ASN A 131 9.05 -11.98 -28.19
N GLU A 132 9.74 -13.12 -28.26
CA GLU A 132 9.16 -14.43 -27.95
C GLU A 132 9.20 -14.80 -26.45
N GLU A 133 10.29 -14.54 -25.73
CA GLU A 133 10.43 -14.86 -24.28
C GLU A 133 9.43 -14.11 -23.36
N PRO A 134 9.04 -12.84 -23.62
CA PRO A 134 8.00 -12.14 -22.86
C PRO A 134 6.63 -12.84 -22.96
N THR A 135 6.36 -13.54 -24.08
CA THR A 135 5.05 -14.15 -24.32
C THR A 135 4.83 -15.42 -23.50
N THR A 136 5.87 -16.23 -23.27
CA THR A 136 5.80 -17.44 -22.44
C THR A 136 5.72 -17.09 -20.96
N PHE A 137 6.52 -16.11 -20.50
CA PHE A 137 6.49 -15.67 -19.10
C PHE A 137 5.16 -14.98 -18.75
N GLY A 138 4.64 -14.15 -19.66
CA GLY A 138 3.31 -13.54 -19.51
C GLY A 138 2.18 -14.57 -19.44
N LYS A 139 2.26 -15.68 -20.19
CA LYS A 139 1.28 -16.78 -20.11
C LYS A 139 1.30 -17.46 -18.74
N SER A 140 2.47 -17.85 -18.26
CA SER A 140 2.60 -18.49 -16.94
C SER A 140 2.18 -17.56 -15.80
N GLY A 141 2.51 -16.26 -15.89
CA GLY A 141 2.05 -15.26 -14.94
C GLY A 141 0.52 -15.09 -14.93
N LEU A 142 -0.13 -15.10 -16.10
CA LEU A 142 -1.59 -15.02 -16.17
C LEU A 142 -2.27 -16.25 -15.57
N GLU A 143 -1.72 -17.44 -15.78
CA GLU A 143 -2.23 -18.65 -15.12
C GLU A 143 -2.06 -18.57 -13.59
N LEU A 144 -0.94 -18.02 -13.11
CA LEU A 144 -0.73 -17.78 -11.69
C LEU A 144 -1.82 -16.86 -11.11
N HIS A 145 -2.13 -15.74 -11.79
CA HIS A 145 -3.19 -14.83 -11.36
C HIS A 145 -4.58 -15.47 -11.31
N LYS A 146 -4.91 -16.35 -12.27
CA LYS A 146 -6.18 -17.10 -12.22
C LYS A 146 -6.24 -18.01 -10.99
N LEU A 147 -5.13 -18.64 -10.63
CA LEU A 147 -5.05 -19.49 -9.45
C LEU A 147 -5.18 -18.68 -8.17
N THR A 148 -4.52 -17.51 -8.05
CA THR A 148 -4.66 -16.65 -6.85
C THR A 148 -6.11 -16.18 -6.68
N THR A 149 -6.72 -15.68 -7.75
CA THR A 149 -8.13 -15.22 -7.72
C THR A 149 -9.08 -16.34 -7.31
N ARG A 150 -8.84 -17.58 -7.78
CA ARG A 150 -9.63 -18.74 -7.38
C ARG A 150 -9.48 -19.05 -5.90
N VAL A 151 -8.26 -19.02 -5.38
CA VAL A 151 -8.00 -19.22 -3.94
C VAL A 151 -8.69 -18.14 -3.14
N ASP A 152 -8.51 -16.86 -3.46
CA ASP A 152 -9.12 -15.74 -2.74
C ASP A 152 -10.65 -15.86 -2.68
N SER A 153 -11.29 -16.14 -3.82
CA SER A 153 -12.75 -16.34 -3.89
C SER A 153 -13.26 -17.55 -3.10
N GLU A 154 -12.43 -18.57 -2.90
CA GLU A 154 -12.78 -19.72 -2.08
C GLU A 154 -12.64 -19.37 -0.61
N MET A 155 -11.58 -18.64 -0.22
CA MET A 155 -11.31 -18.24 1.16
C MET A 155 -12.36 -17.25 1.69
N GLU A 156 -12.90 -16.36 0.84
CA GLU A 156 -13.99 -15.43 1.22
C GLU A 156 -15.27 -16.13 1.68
N LYS A 157 -15.47 -17.40 1.34
CA LYS A 157 -16.68 -18.16 1.74
C LYS A 157 -16.64 -18.64 3.18
N TRP A 158 -15.50 -18.52 3.85
CA TRP A 158 -15.31 -19.03 5.19
C TRP A 158 -15.37 -17.90 6.21
N GLU A 159 -16.17 -18.09 7.25
CA GLU A 159 -16.47 -17.05 8.25
C GLU A 159 -15.52 -17.05 9.46
N ASP A 160 -14.61 -18.02 9.56
CA ASP A 160 -13.68 -18.16 10.69
C ASP A 160 -12.33 -17.50 10.40
N PRO A 161 -12.07 -16.29 10.94
CA PRO A 161 -10.82 -15.56 10.69
C PRO A 161 -9.62 -16.20 11.41
N GLU A 162 -9.84 -17.05 12.41
CA GLU A 162 -8.76 -17.69 13.17
C GLU A 162 -8.33 -19.03 12.58
N ASN A 163 -8.99 -19.49 11.53
CA ASN A 163 -8.64 -20.73 10.85
C ASN A 163 -7.27 -20.62 10.15
N GLU A 164 -6.31 -21.39 10.66
CA GLU A 164 -4.92 -21.36 10.17
C GLU A 164 -4.80 -21.77 8.70
N ILE A 165 -5.60 -22.73 8.22
CA ILE A 165 -5.59 -23.19 6.82
C ILE A 165 -5.98 -22.04 5.89
N ILE A 166 -7.03 -21.30 6.27
CA ILE A 166 -7.51 -20.14 5.50
C ILE A 166 -6.45 -19.04 5.49
N ARG A 167 -5.89 -18.70 6.66
CA ARG A 167 -4.84 -17.69 6.79
C ARG A 167 -3.60 -18.02 5.96
N TYR A 168 -3.10 -19.25 6.02
CA TYR A 168 -1.96 -19.68 5.21
C TYR A 168 -2.30 -19.70 3.72
N GLY A 169 -3.53 -20.09 3.34
CA GLY A 169 -4.03 -20.03 1.97
C GLY A 169 -4.05 -18.61 1.41
N GLN A 170 -4.58 -17.64 2.16
CA GLN A 170 -4.56 -16.22 1.81
C GLN A 170 -3.13 -15.67 1.72
N GLY A 171 -2.26 -16.05 2.67
CA GLY A 171 -0.84 -15.69 2.66
C GLY A 171 -0.14 -16.16 1.37
N LEU A 172 -0.31 -17.43 1.01
CA LEU A 172 0.22 -17.99 -0.24
C LEU A 172 -0.35 -17.29 -1.47
N SER A 173 -1.65 -17.04 -1.51
CA SER A 173 -2.30 -16.35 -2.63
C SER A 173 -1.73 -14.95 -2.83
N SER A 174 -1.63 -14.16 -1.76
CA SER A 174 -1.03 -12.81 -1.76
C SER A 174 0.43 -12.83 -2.20
N MET A 175 1.21 -13.81 -1.72
CA MET A 175 2.61 -13.94 -2.09
C MET A 175 2.78 -14.29 -3.57
N ALA A 176 1.99 -15.24 -4.08
CA ALA A 176 1.95 -15.61 -5.49
C ALA A 176 1.49 -14.45 -6.38
N TYR A 177 0.51 -13.65 -5.93
CA TYR A 177 0.05 -12.48 -6.65
C TYR A 177 1.16 -11.43 -6.76
N SER A 178 1.93 -11.21 -5.69
CA SER A 178 3.10 -10.33 -5.72
C SER A 178 4.15 -10.80 -6.74
N MET A 179 4.40 -12.11 -6.82
CA MET A 179 5.28 -12.70 -7.84
C MET A 179 4.73 -12.50 -9.26
N TYR A 180 3.41 -12.60 -9.45
CA TYR A 180 2.74 -12.27 -10.72
C TYR A 180 2.91 -10.79 -11.09
N LEU A 181 2.68 -9.86 -10.17
CA LEU A 181 2.86 -8.43 -10.42
C LEU A 181 4.30 -8.11 -10.80
N PHE A 182 5.27 -8.74 -10.14
CA PHE A 182 6.67 -8.64 -10.52
C PHE A 182 6.88 -9.05 -11.99
N THR A 183 6.20 -10.10 -12.46
CA THR A 183 6.28 -10.50 -13.87
C THR A 183 5.82 -9.41 -14.82
N ARG A 184 4.89 -8.54 -14.40
CA ARG A 184 4.40 -7.40 -15.19
C ARG A 184 5.23 -6.12 -15.02
N GLY A 185 6.23 -6.14 -14.16
CA GLY A 185 6.96 -4.93 -13.76
C GLY A 185 6.15 -3.99 -12.85
N GLU A 186 5.16 -4.55 -12.15
CA GLU A 186 4.24 -3.86 -11.24
C GLU A 186 4.41 -4.39 -9.79
N GLY A 187 3.71 -3.78 -8.84
CA GLY A 187 3.73 -4.22 -7.44
C GLY A 187 4.97 -3.77 -6.67
N LEU A 188 5.18 -4.37 -5.50
CA LEU A 188 6.22 -3.97 -4.55
C LEU A 188 7.60 -4.54 -4.85
N LEU A 189 7.66 -5.73 -5.43
CA LEU A 189 8.92 -6.39 -5.76
C LEU A 189 9.59 -5.61 -6.91
N LYS A 190 10.81 -5.10 -6.71
CA LYS A 190 11.49 -4.24 -7.69
C LYS A 190 12.66 -4.95 -8.36
N ILE A 191 13.37 -5.78 -7.60
CA ILE A 191 14.57 -6.47 -8.08
C ILE A 191 14.44 -7.98 -7.97
N THR A 192 15.27 -8.70 -8.73
CA THR A 192 15.34 -10.16 -8.74
C THR A 192 15.56 -10.75 -7.35
N GLN A 193 16.33 -10.06 -6.52
CA GLN A 193 16.57 -10.47 -5.14
C GLN A 193 15.27 -10.49 -4.33
N ASP A 194 14.39 -9.49 -4.48
CA ASP A 194 13.08 -9.46 -3.81
C ASP A 194 12.22 -10.66 -4.24
N LEU A 195 12.22 -10.99 -5.53
CA LEU A 195 11.50 -12.15 -6.06
C LEU A 195 11.99 -13.46 -5.42
N PHE A 196 13.29 -13.64 -5.22
CA PHE A 196 13.82 -14.84 -4.59
C PHE A 196 13.46 -14.93 -3.10
N HIS A 197 13.55 -13.83 -2.34
CA HIS A 197 13.09 -13.81 -0.95
C HIS A 197 11.60 -14.09 -0.85
N GLN A 198 10.80 -13.54 -1.77
CA GLN A 198 9.37 -13.82 -1.84
C GLN A 198 9.10 -15.30 -2.13
N ALA A 199 9.86 -15.92 -3.02
CA ALA A 199 9.73 -17.34 -3.33
C ALA A 199 10.11 -18.24 -2.13
N GLU A 200 11.12 -17.85 -1.35
CA GLU A 200 11.50 -18.53 -0.10
C GLU A 200 10.41 -18.41 0.96
N ALA A 201 9.84 -17.21 1.14
CA ALA A 201 8.71 -16.98 2.03
C ALA A 201 7.48 -17.79 1.60
N PHE A 202 7.17 -17.81 0.30
CA PHE A 202 6.10 -18.61 -0.29
C PHE A 202 6.28 -20.10 0.00
N ALA A 203 7.48 -20.64 -0.19
CA ALA A 203 7.77 -22.04 0.11
C ALA A 203 7.60 -22.35 1.61
N THR A 204 8.07 -21.46 2.48
CA THR A 204 7.93 -21.59 3.94
C THR A 204 6.47 -21.58 4.38
N GLU A 205 5.67 -20.67 3.82
CA GLU A 205 4.23 -20.60 4.10
C GLU A 205 3.49 -21.85 3.61
N GLY A 206 3.92 -22.42 2.47
CA GLY A 206 3.40 -23.66 1.93
C GLY A 206 3.61 -24.86 2.85
N LEU A 207 4.76 -24.91 3.53
CA LEU A 207 5.04 -25.94 4.54
C LEU A 207 4.11 -25.80 5.76
N LYS A 208 3.82 -24.57 6.21
CA LYS A 208 2.86 -24.33 7.30
C LYS A 208 1.46 -24.79 6.92
N LEU A 209 0.99 -24.44 5.72
CA LEU A 209 -0.30 -24.90 5.20
C LEU A 209 -0.37 -26.43 5.15
N THR A 210 0.69 -27.06 4.63
CA THR A 210 0.77 -28.53 4.56
C THR A 210 0.69 -29.16 5.95
N SER A 211 1.39 -28.59 6.93
CA SER A 211 1.34 -29.05 8.32
C SER A 211 -0.08 -28.91 8.91
N ALA A 212 -0.73 -27.76 8.71
CA ALA A 212 -2.10 -27.53 9.18
C ALA A 212 -3.10 -28.50 8.56
N LEU A 213 -3.00 -28.74 7.25
CA LEU A 213 -3.83 -29.73 6.53
C LEU A 213 -3.61 -31.14 7.04
N HIS A 214 -2.35 -31.52 7.35
CA HIS A 214 -2.05 -32.83 7.91
C HIS A 214 -2.67 -33.01 9.31
N ILE A 215 -2.58 -31.98 10.17
CA ILE A 215 -3.20 -32.00 11.49
C ILE A 215 -4.72 -32.15 11.35
N PHE A 216 -5.32 -31.35 10.47
CA PHE A 216 -6.76 -31.41 10.19
C PHE A 216 -7.19 -32.79 9.66
N SER A 217 -6.44 -33.37 8.72
CA SER A 217 -6.72 -34.71 8.19
C SER A 217 -6.72 -35.78 9.28
N ASN A 218 -5.76 -35.72 10.20
CA ASN A 218 -5.68 -36.67 11.32
C ASN A 218 -6.82 -36.55 12.33
N GLN A 219 -7.52 -35.41 12.38
CA GLN A 219 -8.68 -35.21 13.24
C GLN A 219 -9.98 -35.77 12.63
N LEU A 220 -9.97 -36.07 11.33
CA LEU A 220 -11.11 -36.63 10.60
C LEU A 220 -11.11 -38.17 10.59
N GLU A 221 -9.99 -38.80 10.96
CA GLU A 221 -9.85 -40.25 11.17
C GLU A 221 -10.27 -40.66 12.59
#